data_AF-A0A0G1RJT9-F1
#
_entry.id   AF-A0A0G1RJT9-F1
#
_cell.length_a   1.000
_cell.length_b   1.000
_cell.length_c   1.000
_cell.angle_alpha   90.00
_cell.angle_beta   90.00
_cell.angle_gamma   90.00
#
_symmetry.space_group_name_H-M   'P 1'
#
loop_
_entity.id
_entity.type
_entity.pdbx_description
1 polymer ?
#
loop_
_entity_poly.entity_id
_entity_poly.type
_entity_poly.pdbx_seq_one_letter_code
_entity_poly.pdbx_strand_id
1 'polypeptide(L)'
;MKKYLLLPLNIVNFWYQESTQSFIRTWRNIILLLEEDLAIGLMWKLLFVPLFHDSSIVGRILSFIFRVVRILVGLFAFTLASVFMFVLAIYWLLLPLIVLLGIGGIYTKAALVLGIGLFFVHTLLHPHRKVWQVRQSRIWEASLIKKKDLSFQNLIASFEVCDLLSYLEIKQEQLPKISIGKGQEDDLIQIAYNLAKASGSPYINAGHFFVALIQSIPNIDKDLLRLNVHMTDFRKCQEYLDKKRQTWRMVCIWDDDFSIRHLKGINRGWLGAPTPVLDTIAQDITKTAAKKGFGDFLGREDVYKEVVSILSEQKNRSVILAGPPGAGKTALLRFLAKQIVTGDAPESLATKRVMLLDLSRLLPGMQTQGDLANRIKTIFEEI
;
A
#
# COMPACT_ATOMS: atom_id res chain seq x y z
N MET A 1 -13.85 1.30 30.15
CA MET A 1 -15.16 1.03 30.80
C MET A 1 -16.32 1.78 30.16
N LYS A 2 -16.22 3.08 29.78
CA LYS A 2 -17.33 3.79 29.10
C LYS A 2 -17.84 3.13 27.80
N LYS A 3 -16.98 2.50 26.98
CA LYS A 3 -17.38 1.85 25.71
C LYS A 3 -18.28 0.61 25.91
N TYR A 4 -18.18 -0.09 27.04
CA TYR A 4 -19.00 -1.28 27.35
C TYR A 4 -20.30 -0.95 28.10
N LEU A 5 -20.39 0.22 28.73
CA LEU A 5 -21.62 0.70 29.38
C LEU A 5 -22.68 1.20 28.38
N LEU A 6 -22.27 1.49 27.14
CA LEU A 6 -23.14 2.00 26.06
C LEU A 6 -23.44 0.93 25.00
N LEU A 7 -23.32 -0.37 25.31
CA LEU A 7 -23.54 -1.47 24.34
C LEU A 7 -24.86 -1.34 23.54
N PRO A 8 -26.02 -0.97 24.13
CA PRO A 8 -27.26 -0.80 23.36
C PRO A 8 -27.24 0.39 22.40
N LEU A 9 -26.51 1.46 22.73
CA LEU A 9 -26.34 2.61 21.82
C LEU A 9 -25.30 2.30 20.74
N ASN A 10 -24.23 1.61 21.11
CA ASN A 10 -23.16 1.22 20.19
C ASN A 10 -23.62 0.20 19.16
N ILE A 11 -24.54 -0.71 19.50
CA ILE A 11 -25.05 -1.68 18.53
C ILE A 11 -25.92 -1.00 17.47
N VAL A 12 -26.71 0.01 17.84
CA VAL A 12 -27.48 0.83 16.88
C VAL A 12 -26.54 1.64 16.01
N ASN A 13 -25.53 2.28 16.61
CA ASN A 13 -24.52 3.02 15.86
C ASN A 13 -23.75 2.11 14.87
N PHE A 14 -23.34 0.92 15.31
CA PHE A 14 -22.70 -0.08 14.46
C PHE A 14 -23.63 -0.51 13.31
N TRP A 15 -24.87 -0.86 13.64
CA TRP A 15 -25.80 -1.46 12.68
C TRP A 15 -26.22 -0.50 11.58
N TYR A 16 -26.38 0.80 11.88
CA TYR A 16 -26.86 1.78 10.90
C TYR A 16 -25.77 2.74 10.43
N GLN A 17 -24.97 3.33 11.31
CA GLN A 17 -24.01 4.37 10.92
C GLN A 17 -22.67 3.78 10.46
N GLU A 18 -22.07 2.84 11.19
CA GLU A 18 -20.77 2.27 10.82
C GLU A 18 -20.91 1.29 9.65
N SER A 19 -21.99 0.49 9.62
CA SER A 19 -22.28 -0.41 8.51
C SER A 19 -22.48 0.33 7.20
N THR A 20 -23.24 1.44 7.17
CA THR A 20 -23.47 2.23 5.94
C THR A 20 -22.16 2.81 5.41
N GLN A 21 -21.32 3.34 6.30
CA GLN A 21 -19.98 3.80 5.92
C GLN A 21 -19.13 2.66 5.35
N SER A 22 -19.18 1.47 5.97
CA SER A 22 -18.48 0.28 5.48
C SER A 22 -18.99 -0.18 4.11
N PHE A 23 -20.31 -0.18 3.88
CA PHE A 23 -20.91 -0.54 2.59
C PHE A 23 -20.52 0.45 1.49
N ILE A 24 -20.61 1.76 1.74
CA ILE A 24 -20.21 2.80 0.78
C ILE A 24 -18.73 2.65 0.43
N ARG A 25 -17.88 2.43 1.42
CA ARG A 25 -16.44 2.21 1.23
C ARG A 25 -16.16 0.95 0.43
N THR A 26 -16.78 -0.17 0.80
CA THR A 26 -16.61 -1.45 0.12
C THR A 26 -17.07 -1.34 -1.33
N TRP A 27 -18.21 -0.68 -1.58
CA TRP A 27 -18.70 -0.40 -2.92
C TRP A 27 -17.70 0.41 -3.75
N ARG A 28 -17.17 1.50 -3.18
CA ARG A 28 -16.11 2.30 -3.82
C ARG A 28 -14.88 1.45 -4.14
N ASN A 29 -14.43 0.63 -3.19
CA ASN A 29 -13.25 -0.21 -3.35
C ASN A 29 -13.45 -1.32 -4.40
N ILE A 30 -14.66 -1.90 -4.49
CA ILE A 30 -15.04 -2.84 -5.55
C ILE A 30 -15.02 -2.15 -6.92
N ILE A 31 -15.61 -0.96 -7.04
CA ILE A 31 -15.60 -0.20 -8.30
C ILE A 31 -14.17 0.09 -8.73
N LEU A 32 -13.32 0.55 -7.80
CA LEU A 32 -11.93 0.84 -8.13
C LEU A 32 -11.17 -0.43 -8.54
N LEU A 33 -11.45 -1.59 -7.93
CA LEU A 33 -10.85 -2.87 -8.32
C LEU A 33 -11.31 -3.28 -9.72
N LEU A 34 -12.61 -3.15 -10.01
CA LEU A 34 -13.15 -3.42 -11.33
C LEU A 34 -12.61 -2.44 -12.38
N GLU A 35 -12.43 -1.16 -12.04
CA GLU A 35 -11.79 -0.17 -12.91
C GLU A 35 -10.33 -0.55 -13.20
N GLU A 36 -9.63 -1.09 -12.21
CA GLU A 36 -8.27 -1.56 -12.40
C GLU A 36 -8.18 -2.78 -13.34
N ASP A 37 -9.15 -3.69 -13.31
CA ASP A 37 -9.13 -4.87 -14.19
C ASP A 37 -9.72 -4.57 -15.58
N LEU A 38 -10.79 -3.77 -15.65
CA LEU A 38 -11.56 -3.52 -16.88
C LEU A 38 -11.10 -2.26 -17.62
N ALA A 39 -10.49 -1.31 -16.91
CA ALA A 39 -9.93 -0.05 -17.42
C ALA A 39 -10.91 0.77 -18.25
N ILE A 40 -12.14 0.94 -17.76
CA ILE A 40 -13.20 1.59 -18.53
C ILE A 40 -12.84 3.04 -18.83
N GLY A 41 -12.37 3.78 -17.82
CA GLY A 41 -11.99 5.18 -17.97
C GLY A 41 -10.83 5.38 -18.94
N LEU A 42 -9.85 4.47 -18.93
CA LEU A 42 -8.74 4.48 -19.87
C LEU A 42 -9.20 4.15 -21.30
N MET A 43 -10.03 3.12 -21.46
CA MET A 43 -10.58 2.72 -22.76
C MET A 43 -11.45 3.81 -23.37
N TRP A 44 -12.21 4.53 -22.53
CA TRP A 44 -12.99 5.69 -22.93
C TRP A 44 -12.11 6.83 -23.45
N LYS A 45 -11.07 7.20 -22.70
CA LYS A 45 -10.11 8.24 -23.12
C LYS A 45 -9.44 7.91 -24.45
N LEU A 46 -9.22 6.63 -24.70
CA LEU A 46 -8.52 6.14 -25.88
C LEU A 46 -9.47 5.59 -26.96
N LEU A 47 -10.78 5.88 -26.89
CA LEU A 47 -11.80 5.29 -27.75
C LEU A 47 -11.46 5.38 -29.25
N PHE A 48 -10.89 6.50 -29.67
CA PHE A 48 -10.50 6.77 -31.06
C PHE A 48 -9.01 6.57 -31.35
N VAL A 49 -8.24 6.10 -30.37
CA VAL A 49 -6.81 5.84 -30.55
C VAL A 49 -6.63 4.45 -31.15
N PRO A 50 -5.95 4.31 -32.29
CA PRO A 50 -5.69 3.02 -32.90
C PRO A 50 -4.89 2.12 -31.95
N LEU A 51 -5.31 0.88 -31.83
CA LEU A 51 -4.57 -0.18 -31.16
C LEU A 51 -3.29 -0.45 -31.94
N PHE A 52 -2.20 -0.67 -31.21
CA PHE A 52 -0.89 -0.94 -31.78
C PHE A 52 -0.34 0.11 -32.76
N HIS A 53 -0.87 1.35 -32.72
CA HIS A 53 -0.48 2.42 -33.65
C HIS A 53 -0.74 2.07 -35.13
N ASP A 54 -1.57 1.07 -35.43
CA ASP A 54 -2.02 0.80 -36.78
C ASP A 54 -3.03 1.86 -37.21
N SER A 55 -2.52 2.87 -37.91
CA SER A 55 -3.30 4.01 -38.38
C SER A 55 -4.24 3.69 -39.55
N SER A 56 -4.22 2.45 -40.06
CA SER A 56 -5.09 1.98 -41.12
C SER A 56 -6.57 2.11 -40.74
N ILE A 57 -7.43 2.24 -41.75
CA ILE A 57 -8.89 2.32 -41.55
C ILE A 57 -9.41 1.07 -40.83
N VAL A 58 -8.89 -0.10 -41.22
CA VAL A 58 -9.22 -1.39 -40.60
C VAL A 58 -8.78 -1.42 -39.14
N GLY A 59 -7.55 -0.99 -38.86
CA GLY A 59 -7.01 -0.88 -37.51
C GLY A 59 -7.88 0.02 -36.62
N ARG A 60 -8.28 1.20 -37.09
CA ARG A 60 -9.15 2.12 -36.34
C ARG A 60 -10.53 1.53 -36.06
N ILE A 61 -11.15 0.88 -37.06
CA ILE A 61 -12.48 0.26 -36.90
C ILE A 61 -12.42 -0.88 -35.87
N LEU A 62 -11.42 -1.77 -35.99
CA LEU A 62 -11.25 -2.90 -35.07
C LEU A 62 -10.98 -2.39 -33.64
N SER A 63 -10.13 -1.36 -33.51
CA SER A 63 -9.82 -0.72 -32.23
C SER A 63 -11.06 -0.14 -31.57
N PHE A 64 -11.88 0.58 -32.34
CA PHE A 64 -13.11 1.18 -31.87
C PHE A 64 -14.08 0.11 -31.37
N ILE A 65 -14.36 -0.93 -32.18
CA ILE A 65 -15.25 -2.03 -31.81
C ILE A 65 -14.77 -2.71 -30.53
N PHE A 66 -13.49 -3.06 -30.46
CA PHE A 66 -12.91 -3.72 -29.28
C PHE A 66 -13.07 -2.89 -28.01
N ARG A 67 -12.73 -1.59 -28.06
CA ARG A 67 -12.86 -0.68 -26.92
C ARG A 67 -14.32 -0.51 -26.51
N VAL A 68 -15.23 -0.34 -27.47
CA VAL A 68 -16.68 -0.24 -27.20
C VAL A 68 -17.20 -1.49 -26.51
N VAL A 69 -16.88 -2.68 -27.02
CA VAL A 69 -17.30 -3.96 -26.40
C VAL A 69 -16.78 -4.05 -24.95
N ARG A 70 -15.50 -3.72 -24.73
CA ARG A 70 -14.92 -3.76 -23.38
C ARG A 70 -15.53 -2.74 -22.44
N ILE A 71 -15.82 -1.52 -22.91
CA ILE A 71 -16.54 -0.50 -22.13
C ILE A 71 -17.93 -1.00 -21.76
N LEU A 72 -18.67 -1.61 -22.69
CA LEU A 72 -20.01 -2.15 -22.41
C LEU A 72 -19.97 -3.27 -21.37
N VAL A 73 -19.05 -4.23 -21.52
CA VAL A 73 -18.84 -5.31 -20.52
C VAL A 73 -18.45 -4.72 -19.17
N GLY A 74 -17.59 -3.71 -19.18
CA GLY A 74 -17.17 -3.00 -17.98
C GLY A 74 -18.33 -2.30 -17.26
N LEU A 75 -19.12 -1.53 -18.00
CA LEU A 75 -20.29 -0.84 -17.47
C LEU A 75 -21.31 -1.82 -16.91
N PHE A 76 -21.51 -2.96 -17.59
CA PHE A 76 -22.36 -4.03 -17.10
C PHE A 76 -21.83 -4.63 -15.78
N ALA A 77 -20.53 -4.88 -15.67
CA ALA A 77 -19.93 -5.37 -14.42
C ALA A 77 -20.08 -4.35 -13.28
N PHE A 78 -19.90 -3.06 -13.57
CA PHE A 78 -20.06 -1.97 -12.59
C PHE A 78 -21.50 -1.86 -12.09
N THR A 79 -22.48 -1.93 -13.00
CA THR A 79 -23.90 -1.88 -12.62
C THR A 79 -24.30 -3.10 -11.82
N LEU A 80 -23.89 -4.30 -12.24
CA LEU A 80 -24.16 -5.55 -11.53
C LEU A 80 -23.58 -5.52 -10.10
N ALA A 81 -22.31 -5.13 -9.96
CA ALA A 81 -21.66 -5.02 -8.64
C ALA A 81 -22.32 -3.95 -7.75
N SER A 82 -22.73 -2.82 -8.34
CA SER A 82 -23.41 -1.75 -7.61
C SER A 82 -24.79 -2.17 -7.14
N VAL A 83 -25.58 -2.82 -8.00
CA VAL A 83 -26.90 -3.36 -7.65
C VAL A 83 -26.78 -4.42 -6.55
N PHE A 84 -25.82 -5.34 -6.68
CA PHE A 84 -25.56 -6.37 -5.67
C PHE A 84 -25.23 -5.75 -4.31
N MET A 85 -24.30 -4.78 -4.26
CA MET A 85 -23.93 -4.09 -3.02
C MET A 85 -25.09 -3.29 -2.43
N PHE A 86 -25.91 -2.66 -3.27
CA PHE A 86 -27.08 -1.89 -2.83
C PHE A 86 -28.15 -2.80 -2.21
N VAL A 87 -28.47 -3.92 -2.87
CA VAL A 87 -29.41 -4.93 -2.35
C VAL A 87 -28.91 -5.50 -1.02
N LEU A 88 -27.62 -5.84 -0.94
CA LEU A 88 -27.00 -6.35 0.29
C LEU A 88 -27.08 -5.33 1.43
N ALA A 89 -26.80 -4.05 1.16
CA ALA A 89 -26.87 -2.97 2.15
C ALA A 89 -28.30 -2.75 2.65
N ILE A 90 -29.30 -2.70 1.75
CA ILE A 90 -30.71 -2.58 2.14
C ILE A 90 -31.14 -3.78 2.99
N TYR A 91 -30.79 -5.00 2.56
CA TYR A 91 -31.11 -6.21 3.31
C TYR A 91 -30.52 -6.16 4.72
N TRP A 92 -29.25 -5.77 4.87
CA TRP A 92 -28.60 -5.62 6.18
C TRP A 92 -29.29 -4.58 7.07
N LEU A 93 -29.61 -3.40 6.53
CA LEU A 93 -30.23 -2.32 7.30
C LEU A 93 -31.66 -2.65 7.75
N LEU A 94 -32.42 -3.36 6.91
CA LEU A 94 -33.79 -3.76 7.23
C LEU A 94 -33.86 -5.04 8.09
N LEU A 95 -32.76 -5.78 8.22
CA LEU A 95 -32.71 -7.08 8.91
C LEU A 95 -33.33 -7.04 10.33
N PRO A 96 -33.02 -6.06 11.21
CA PRO A 96 -33.63 -6.00 12.53
C PRO A 96 -35.16 -5.83 12.48
N LEU A 97 -35.65 -5.05 11.51
CA LEU A 97 -37.08 -4.78 11.33
C LEU A 97 -37.81 -5.99 10.71
N ILE A 98 -37.17 -6.68 9.75
CA ILE A 98 -37.68 -7.91 9.14
C ILE A 98 -37.87 -9.01 10.20
N VAL A 99 -36.89 -9.16 11.11
CA VAL A 99 -36.98 -10.12 12.22
C VAL A 99 -38.10 -9.75 13.20
N LEU A 100 -38.27 -8.46 13.48
CA LEU A 100 -39.33 -7.97 14.37
C LEU A 100 -40.74 -8.20 13.79
N LEU A 101 -40.88 -8.10 12.47
CA LEU A 101 -42.13 -8.42 11.75
C LEU A 101 -42.37 -9.94 11.57
N GLY A 102 -41.43 -10.79 11.99
CA GLY A 102 -41.55 -12.24 11.88
C GLY A 102 -41.39 -12.80 10.46
N ILE A 103 -40.87 -12.00 9.52
CA ILE A 103 -40.73 -12.37 8.11
C ILE A 103 -39.39 -13.14 7.92
N GLY A 104 -39.41 -14.23 7.14
CA GLY A 104 -38.20 -14.98 6.76
C GLY A 104 -37.72 -16.09 7.73
N GLY A 105 -38.49 -16.38 8.78
CA GLY A 105 -38.34 -17.61 9.58
C GLY A 105 -36.99 -17.75 10.32
N ILE A 106 -36.34 -18.91 10.16
CA ILE A 106 -35.09 -19.25 10.87
C ILE A 106 -33.89 -18.49 10.28
N TYR A 107 -33.87 -18.26 8.96
CA TYR A 107 -32.73 -17.67 8.25
C TYR A 107 -32.49 -16.20 8.65
N THR A 108 -33.55 -15.40 8.77
CA THR A 108 -33.43 -13.99 9.19
C THR A 108 -32.98 -13.87 10.64
N LYS A 109 -33.46 -14.76 11.52
CA LYS A 109 -32.99 -14.85 12.91
C LYS A 109 -31.52 -15.26 12.99
N ALA A 110 -31.09 -16.26 12.22
CA ALA A 110 -29.70 -16.69 12.17
C ALA A 110 -28.77 -15.57 11.66
N ALA A 111 -29.20 -14.84 10.62
CA ALA A 111 -28.46 -13.70 10.09
C ALA A 111 -28.33 -12.55 11.11
N LEU A 112 -29.38 -12.31 11.92
CA LEU A 112 -29.33 -11.33 13.01
C LEU A 112 -28.32 -11.74 14.09
N VAL A 113 -28.32 -13.02 14.49
CA VAL A 113 -27.34 -13.54 15.46
C VAL A 113 -25.92 -13.41 14.93
N LEU A 114 -25.69 -13.71 13.65
CA LEU A 114 -24.39 -13.50 13.01
C LEU A 114 -23.98 -12.03 13.00
N GLY A 115 -24.92 -11.11 12.71
CA GLY A 115 -24.64 -9.68 12.74
C GLY A 115 -24.31 -9.15 14.13
N ILE A 116 -24.98 -9.66 15.17
CA ILE A 116 -24.62 -9.38 16.56
C ILE A 116 -23.24 -9.96 16.89
N GLY A 117 -22.94 -11.18 16.44
CA GLY A 117 -21.61 -11.79 16.57
C GLY A 117 -20.52 -10.92 15.95
N LEU A 118 -20.75 -10.42 14.73
CA LEU A 118 -19.85 -9.49 14.05
C LEU A 118 -19.68 -8.17 14.83
N PHE A 119 -20.74 -7.64 15.45
CA PHE A 119 -20.65 -6.48 16.33
C PHE A 119 -19.73 -6.72 17.54
N PHE A 120 -19.86 -7.88 18.20
CA PHE A 120 -18.99 -8.25 19.32
C PHE A 120 -17.54 -8.37 18.88
N VAL A 121 -17.29 -9.08 17.77
CA VAL A 121 -15.96 -9.23 17.16
C VAL A 121 -15.37 -7.86 16.82
N HIS A 122 -16.14 -6.98 16.16
CA HIS A 122 -15.72 -5.62 15.81
C HIS A 122 -15.39 -4.77 17.05
N THR A 123 -16.25 -4.79 18.06
CA THR A 123 -16.09 -3.99 19.28
C THR A 123 -14.88 -4.45 20.11
N LEU A 124 -14.60 -5.76 20.14
CA LEU A 124 -13.50 -6.35 20.89
C LEU A 124 -12.16 -6.22 20.17
N LEU A 125 -12.11 -6.40 18.85
CA LEU A 125 -10.86 -6.39 18.07
C LEU A 125 -10.44 -5.00 17.61
N HIS A 126 -11.38 -4.06 17.43
CA HIS A 126 -11.08 -2.67 17.05
C HIS A 126 -11.54 -1.67 18.14
N PRO A 127 -10.92 -1.69 19.33
CA PRO A 127 -11.29 -0.75 20.39
C PRO A 127 -10.93 0.70 20.04
N HIS A 128 -9.93 0.90 19.18
CA HIS A 128 -9.25 2.19 18.94
C HIS A 128 -9.48 2.72 17.51
N ARG A 129 -9.42 4.05 17.37
CA ARG A 129 -9.41 4.70 16.04
C ARG A 129 -8.03 4.55 15.40
N LYS A 130 -7.97 4.55 14.07
CA LYS A 130 -6.68 4.48 13.38
C LYS A 130 -5.93 5.82 13.47
N VAL A 131 -4.61 5.80 13.44
CA VAL A 131 -3.74 7.00 13.56
C VAL A 131 -4.15 8.12 12.59
N TRP A 132 -4.51 7.78 11.35
CA TRP A 132 -4.92 8.77 10.34
C TRP A 132 -6.33 9.33 10.51
N GLN A 133 -7.17 8.74 11.36
CA GLN A 133 -8.55 9.22 11.61
C GLN A 133 -8.62 10.20 12.78
N VAL A 134 -7.53 10.35 13.54
CA VAL A 134 -7.51 11.09 14.80
C VAL A 134 -6.92 12.48 14.61
N ARG A 135 -7.60 13.48 15.18
CA ARG A 135 -7.08 14.86 15.30
C ARG A 135 -6.09 14.95 16.46
N GLN A 136 -5.14 15.89 16.38
CA GLN A 136 -4.10 16.09 17.41
C GLN A 136 -4.62 16.26 18.84
N SER A 137 -5.88 16.65 19.05
CA SER A 137 -6.49 16.78 20.38
C SER A 137 -6.98 15.46 20.99
N ARG A 138 -7.09 14.36 20.21
CA ARG A 138 -7.69 13.08 20.65
C ARG A 138 -6.78 11.87 20.43
N ILE A 139 -5.46 12.06 20.47
CA ILE A 139 -4.46 11.04 20.10
C ILE A 139 -4.59 9.74 20.91
N TRP A 140 -5.00 9.83 22.18
CA TRP A 140 -5.26 8.67 23.04
C TRP A 140 -6.34 7.71 22.51
N GLU A 141 -7.20 8.14 21.57
CA GLU A 141 -8.16 7.24 20.93
C GLU A 141 -7.49 6.25 19.96
N ALA A 142 -6.26 6.55 19.50
CA ALA A 142 -5.47 5.69 18.60
C ALA A 142 -4.43 4.82 19.31
N SER A 143 -4.25 4.97 20.62
CA SER A 143 -3.27 4.19 21.38
C SER A 143 -3.87 2.89 21.91
N LEU A 144 -3.15 1.78 21.70
CA LEU A 144 -3.51 0.49 22.29
C LEU A 144 -3.30 0.49 23.81
N ILE A 145 -2.34 1.29 24.28
CA ILE A 145 -2.04 1.49 25.69
C ILE A 145 -2.90 2.61 26.25
N LYS A 146 -3.41 2.41 27.47
CA LYS A 146 -4.12 3.46 28.23
C LYS A 146 -3.13 4.32 29.00
N LYS A 147 -3.50 5.58 29.24
CA LYS A 147 -2.73 6.55 30.03
C LYS A 147 -2.28 6.00 31.40
N LYS A 148 -3.12 5.18 32.06
CA LYS A 148 -2.81 4.56 33.37
C LYS A 148 -1.76 3.46 33.31
N ASP A 149 -1.65 2.79 32.17
CA ASP A 149 -0.77 1.64 31.99
C ASP A 149 0.61 2.07 31.45
N LEU A 150 0.80 3.37 31.19
CA LEU A 150 2.05 3.96 30.71
C LEU A 150 3.07 4.02 31.85
N SER A 151 3.80 2.92 32.04
CA SER A 151 4.96 2.86 32.92
C SER A 151 6.11 2.15 32.21
N PHE A 152 7.35 2.48 32.56
CA PHE A 152 8.53 1.84 31.96
C PHE A 152 8.52 0.31 32.16
N GLN A 153 8.09 -0.15 33.33
CA GLN A 153 7.97 -1.58 33.63
C GLN A 153 6.92 -2.27 32.76
N ASN A 154 5.74 -1.64 32.58
CA ASN A 154 4.69 -2.20 31.74
C ASN A 154 5.10 -2.20 30.25
N LEU A 155 5.83 -1.17 29.81
CA LEU A 155 6.33 -1.10 28.44
C LEU A 155 7.35 -2.21 28.17
N ILE A 156 8.34 -2.42 29.04
CA ILE A 156 9.32 -3.50 28.85
C ILE A 156 8.67 -4.87 28.89
N ALA A 157 7.65 -5.07 29.73
CA ALA A 157 6.90 -6.31 29.80
C ALA A 157 6.02 -6.58 28.56
N SER A 158 5.75 -5.56 27.74
CA SER A 158 4.94 -5.73 26.52
C SER A 158 5.67 -6.58 25.48
N PHE A 159 4.90 -7.37 24.74
CA PHE A 159 5.44 -8.22 23.68
C PHE A 159 6.13 -7.39 22.60
N GLU A 160 5.59 -6.22 22.26
CA GLU A 160 6.11 -5.37 21.19
C GLU A 160 7.49 -4.78 21.52
N VAL A 161 7.74 -4.44 22.78
CA VAL A 161 9.05 -3.94 23.23
C VAL A 161 10.05 -5.08 23.39
N CYS A 162 9.62 -6.25 23.89
CA CYS A 162 10.46 -7.45 23.90
C CYS A 162 10.94 -7.82 22.49
N ASP A 163 10.02 -7.81 21.52
CA ASP A 163 10.32 -8.07 20.11
C ASP A 163 11.34 -7.04 19.61
N LEU A 164 11.11 -5.75 19.80
CA LEU A 164 12.04 -4.68 19.42
C LEU A 164 13.44 -4.86 20.02
N LEU A 165 13.55 -5.12 21.33
CA LEU A 165 14.83 -5.30 22.00
C LEU A 165 15.57 -6.54 21.50
N SER A 166 14.84 -7.61 21.14
CA SER A 166 15.45 -8.81 20.58
C SER A 166 16.13 -8.56 19.23
N TYR A 167 15.56 -7.71 18.36
CA TYR A 167 16.18 -7.32 17.08
C TYR A 167 17.38 -6.40 17.25
N LEU A 168 17.43 -5.63 18.34
CA LEU A 168 18.58 -4.80 18.68
C LEU A 168 19.65 -5.57 19.48
N GLU A 169 19.40 -6.84 19.82
CA GLU A 169 20.27 -7.68 20.65
C GLU A 169 20.55 -7.08 22.05
N ILE A 170 19.63 -6.26 22.57
CA ILE A 170 19.76 -5.60 23.88
C ILE A 170 19.01 -6.40 24.94
N LYS A 171 19.68 -6.70 26.07
CA LYS A 171 19.02 -7.31 27.23
C LYS A 171 18.31 -6.25 28.07
N GLN A 172 17.16 -6.60 28.65
CA GLN A 172 16.36 -5.70 29.49
C GLN A 172 17.14 -5.13 30.68
N GLU A 173 18.10 -5.90 31.23
CA GLU A 173 18.93 -5.53 32.38
C GLU A 173 19.92 -4.39 32.08
N GLN A 174 20.29 -4.22 30.80
CA GLN A 174 21.27 -3.22 30.37
C GLN A 174 20.66 -1.83 30.22
N LEU A 175 19.33 -1.72 30.26
CA LEU A 175 18.62 -0.46 30.11
C LEU A 175 18.56 0.29 31.46
N PRO A 176 18.76 1.62 31.46
CA PRO A 176 18.58 2.40 32.68
C PRO A 176 17.13 2.32 33.16
N LYS A 177 16.92 2.17 34.48
CA LYS A 177 15.58 2.20 35.08
C LYS A 177 15.05 3.63 34.99
N ILE A 178 14.08 3.87 34.13
CA ILE A 178 13.53 5.20 33.87
C ILE A 178 12.17 5.36 34.57
N SER A 179 12.00 6.50 35.24
CA SER A 179 10.73 6.93 35.81
C SER A 179 10.13 8.01 34.92
N ILE A 180 8.89 7.82 34.46
CA ILE A 180 8.16 8.84 33.68
C ILE A 180 7.73 9.94 34.66
N GLY A 181 8.13 11.18 34.41
CA GLY A 181 7.71 12.32 35.22
C GLY A 181 6.21 12.60 35.04
N LYS A 182 5.49 12.89 36.14
CA LYS A 182 4.08 13.28 36.07
C LYS A 182 3.95 14.55 35.21
N GLY A 183 3.24 14.44 34.09
CA GLY A 183 3.02 15.54 33.13
C GLY A 183 3.72 15.38 31.78
N GLN A 184 4.71 14.47 31.65
CA GLN A 184 5.39 14.21 30.36
C GLN A 184 4.56 13.33 29.39
N GLU A 185 3.43 12.80 29.85
CA GLU A 185 2.60 11.85 29.10
C GLU A 185 2.03 12.45 27.81
N ASP A 186 1.70 13.75 27.84
CA ASP A 186 1.13 14.44 26.68
C ASP A 186 2.19 14.79 25.63
N ASP A 187 3.45 15.00 26.02
CA ASP A 187 4.58 15.16 25.08
C ASP A 187 4.98 13.81 24.47
N LEU A 188 5.04 12.75 25.30
CA LEU A 188 5.38 11.40 24.86
C LEU A 188 4.39 10.87 23.82
N ILE A 189 3.09 11.12 24.01
CA ILE A 189 2.10 10.67 23.04
C ILE A 189 2.20 11.41 21.71
N GLN A 190 2.61 12.69 21.70
CA GLN A 190 2.85 13.43 20.45
C GLN A 190 4.05 12.84 19.68
N ILE A 191 5.14 12.52 20.38
CA ILE A 191 6.30 11.87 19.76
C ILE A 191 5.92 10.48 19.24
N ALA A 192 5.24 9.68 20.05
CA ALA A 192 4.78 8.34 19.67
C ALA A 192 3.81 8.39 18.47
N TYR A 193 2.92 9.38 18.42
CA TYR A 193 2.03 9.62 17.29
C TYR A 193 2.79 9.97 16.02
N ASN A 194 3.80 10.83 16.10
CA ASN A 194 4.64 11.16 14.96
C ASN A 194 5.44 9.95 14.46
N LEU A 195 5.93 9.10 15.36
CA LEU A 195 6.60 7.84 15.01
C LEU A 195 5.64 6.83 14.35
N ALA A 196 4.44 6.67 14.90
CA ALA A 196 3.40 5.81 14.32
C ALA A 196 2.96 6.31 12.95
N LYS A 197 2.81 7.63 12.79
CA LYS A 197 2.47 8.26 11.51
C LYS A 197 3.59 8.08 10.48
N ALA A 198 4.85 8.23 10.87
CA ALA A 198 5.99 8.05 9.98
C ALA A 198 6.14 6.60 9.50
N SER A 199 5.88 5.62 10.37
CA SER A 199 5.91 4.19 10.04
C SER A 199 4.64 3.69 9.34
N GLY A 200 3.59 4.53 9.22
CA GLY A 200 2.29 4.14 8.67
C GLY A 200 1.51 3.15 9.54
N SER A 201 1.87 3.00 10.81
CA SER A 201 1.19 2.07 11.73
C SER A 201 -0.27 2.46 11.94
N PRO A 202 -1.23 1.51 11.90
CA PRO A 202 -2.64 1.80 12.13
C PRO A 202 -2.92 2.27 13.56
N TYR A 203 -2.13 1.84 14.55
CA TYR A 203 -2.33 2.12 15.97
C TYR A 203 -1.01 2.48 16.65
N ILE A 204 -1.09 3.21 17.77
CA ILE A 204 0.08 3.51 18.60
C ILE A 204 0.30 2.33 19.57
N ASN A 205 1.29 1.51 19.24
CA ASN A 205 1.75 0.34 19.98
C ASN A 205 2.73 0.70 21.11
N ALA A 206 3.03 -0.27 21.99
CA ALA A 206 4.01 -0.13 23.06
C ALA A 206 5.42 0.25 22.57
N GLY A 207 5.84 -0.31 21.43
CA GLY A 207 7.12 0.01 20.80
C GLY A 207 7.27 1.51 20.48
N HIS A 208 6.23 2.18 19.99
CA HIS A 208 6.29 3.62 19.73
C HIS A 208 6.45 4.45 21.00
N PHE A 209 5.74 4.08 22.08
CA PHE A 209 5.91 4.73 23.37
C PHE A 209 7.29 4.49 23.96
N PHE A 210 7.84 3.29 23.80
CA PHE A 210 9.18 2.97 24.27
C PHE A 210 10.26 3.76 23.53
N VAL A 211 10.20 3.83 22.20
CA VAL A 211 11.13 4.66 21.40
C VAL A 211 10.95 6.15 21.71
N ALA A 212 9.72 6.63 21.88
CA ALA A 212 9.45 8.00 22.31
C ALA A 212 10.05 8.31 23.68
N LEU A 213 9.96 7.36 24.62
CA LEU A 213 10.51 7.48 25.97
C LEU A 213 12.03 7.55 25.92
N ILE A 214 12.71 6.68 25.17
CA ILE A 214 14.17 6.75 24.98
C ILE A 214 14.57 8.11 24.38
N GLN A 215 13.81 8.60 23.39
CA GLN A 215 14.08 9.90 22.76
C GLN A 215 13.98 11.08 23.73
N SER A 216 13.07 10.99 24.71
CA SER A 216 12.83 12.06 25.66
C SER A 216 13.92 12.20 26.72
N ILE A 217 14.81 11.20 26.85
CA ILE A 217 15.85 11.19 27.87
C ILE A 217 16.99 12.12 27.44
N PRO A 218 17.34 13.13 28.26
CA PRO A 218 18.49 13.98 27.98
C PRO A 218 19.79 13.16 28.09
N ASN A 219 20.71 13.35 27.13
CA ASN A 219 22.02 12.68 27.07
C ASN A 219 21.98 11.15 26.89
N ILE A 220 20.88 10.58 26.41
CA ILE A 220 20.72 9.14 26.18
C ILE A 220 21.78 8.54 25.24
N ASP A 221 22.30 9.34 24.30
CA ASP A 221 23.31 8.90 23.34
C ASP A 221 24.56 8.32 24.01
N LYS A 222 24.95 8.85 25.20
CA LYS A 222 26.11 8.32 25.94
C LYS A 222 25.89 6.91 26.46
N ASP A 223 24.68 6.61 26.92
CA ASP A 223 24.32 5.28 27.42
C ASP A 223 24.11 4.31 26.25
N LEU A 224 23.52 4.77 25.15
CA LEU A 224 23.35 3.95 23.94
C LEU A 224 24.69 3.60 23.27
N LEU A 225 25.66 4.51 23.29
CA LEU A 225 27.03 4.24 22.80
C LEU A 225 27.71 3.09 23.56
N ARG A 226 27.44 2.92 24.86
CA ARG A 226 27.97 1.77 25.63
C ARG A 226 27.41 0.43 25.14
N LEU A 227 26.23 0.46 24.54
CA LEU A 227 25.57 -0.70 23.93
C LEU A 227 25.92 -0.85 22.45
N ASN A 228 26.73 0.06 21.88
CA ASN A 228 27.03 0.12 20.45
C ASN A 228 25.78 0.25 19.57
N VAL A 229 24.77 0.97 20.05
CA VAL A 229 23.51 1.23 19.34
C VAL A 229 23.28 2.73 19.24
N HIS A 230 22.66 3.20 18.16
CA HIS A 230 22.27 4.59 17.99
C HIS A 230 20.75 4.74 18.11
N MET A 231 20.30 5.96 18.44
CA MET A 231 18.88 6.29 18.48
C MET A 231 18.17 6.05 17.13
N THR A 232 18.90 6.15 16.02
CA THR A 232 18.41 5.83 14.68
C THR A 232 18.01 4.37 14.54
N ASP A 233 18.68 3.46 15.24
CA ASP A 233 18.48 2.03 15.12
C ASP A 233 17.17 1.61 15.80
N PHE A 234 16.85 2.21 16.95
CA PHE A 234 15.54 2.05 17.59
C PHE A 234 14.39 2.49 16.67
N ARG A 235 14.54 3.65 16.00
CA ARG A 235 13.52 4.14 15.05
C ARG A 235 13.37 3.21 13.84
N LYS A 236 14.48 2.82 13.21
CA LYS A 236 14.48 1.92 12.05
C LYS A 236 13.94 0.53 12.40
N CYS A 237 14.29 0.01 13.57
CA CYS A 237 13.79 -1.27 14.07
C CYS A 237 12.28 -1.22 14.30
N GLN A 238 11.78 -0.15 14.94
CA GLN A 238 10.34 0.04 15.11
C GLN A 238 9.63 0.12 13.75
N GLU A 239 10.14 0.91 12.81
CA GLU A 239 9.58 1.03 11.45
C GLU A 239 9.58 -0.33 10.72
N TYR A 240 10.65 -1.10 10.83
CA TYR A 240 10.75 -2.44 10.27
C TYR A 240 9.69 -3.38 10.85
N LEU A 241 9.53 -3.41 12.17
CA LEU A 241 8.53 -4.25 12.84
C LEU A 241 7.10 -3.89 12.44
N ASP A 242 6.80 -2.60 12.26
CA ASP A 242 5.48 -2.17 11.82
C ASP A 242 5.21 -2.52 10.36
N LYS A 243 6.19 -2.32 9.47
CA LYS A 243 6.10 -2.78 8.07
C LYS A 243 5.93 -4.30 8.00
N LYS A 244 6.67 -5.05 8.81
CA LYS A 244 6.54 -6.51 8.92
C LYS A 244 5.11 -6.87 9.31
N ARG A 245 4.58 -6.32 10.42
CA ARG A 245 3.20 -6.56 10.87
C ARG A 245 2.15 -6.22 9.82
N GLN A 246 2.31 -5.11 9.11
CA GLN A 246 1.39 -4.71 8.04
C GLN A 246 1.43 -5.66 6.83
N THR A 247 2.61 -6.17 6.47
CA THR A 247 2.76 -7.10 5.34
C THR A 247 2.03 -8.41 5.58
N TRP A 248 2.04 -8.92 6.83
CA TRP A 248 1.32 -10.14 7.20
C TRP A 248 -0.19 -9.94 7.41
N ARG A 249 -0.64 -8.69 7.56
CA ARG A 249 -2.05 -8.38 7.73
C ARG A 249 -2.77 -8.49 6.39
N MET A 250 -3.70 -9.44 6.27
CA MET A 250 -4.59 -9.51 5.11
C MET A 250 -5.54 -8.30 5.12
N VAL A 251 -5.28 -7.33 4.24
CA VAL A 251 -6.16 -6.18 4.03
C VAL A 251 -7.30 -6.60 3.11
N CYS A 252 -8.52 -6.52 3.60
CA CYS A 252 -9.72 -6.90 2.87
C CYS A 252 -10.35 -5.69 2.16
N ILE A 253 -11.21 -5.94 1.18
CA ILE A 253 -11.83 -4.89 0.34
C ILE A 253 -12.70 -3.93 1.16
N TRP A 254 -13.19 -4.35 2.33
CA TRP A 254 -13.99 -3.54 3.24
C TRP A 254 -13.17 -2.70 4.24
N ASP A 255 -11.85 -2.89 4.30
CA ASP A 255 -10.99 -2.16 5.23
C ASP A 255 -10.76 -0.70 4.78
N ASP A 256 -10.62 0.23 5.74
CA ASP A 256 -10.33 1.65 5.47
C ASP A 256 -9.04 1.90 4.70
N ASP A 257 -8.04 1.07 4.96
CA ASP A 257 -6.68 1.12 4.43
C ASP A 257 -6.48 0.19 3.24
N PHE A 258 -7.58 -0.32 2.68
CA PHE A 258 -7.55 -0.95 1.37
C PHE A 258 -7.17 0.09 0.31
N SER A 259 -5.98 -0.09 -0.26
CA SER A 259 -5.51 0.64 -1.42
C SER A 259 -5.34 -0.33 -2.59
N ILE A 260 -5.68 0.14 -3.78
CA ILE A 260 -5.47 -0.63 -5.00
C ILE A 260 -4.11 -0.26 -5.54
N ARG A 261 -3.26 -1.28 -5.68
CA ARG A 261 -1.97 -1.12 -6.35
C ARG A 261 -2.23 -0.99 -7.85
N HIS A 262 -1.74 0.10 -8.43
CA HIS A 262 -2.12 0.53 -9.78
C HIS A 262 -1.63 -0.44 -10.87
N LEU A 263 -2.46 -0.71 -11.88
CA LEU A 263 -2.18 -1.47 -13.11
C LEU A 263 -1.57 -2.86 -12.94
N LYS A 264 -2.35 -3.82 -12.44
CA LYS A 264 -2.00 -5.24 -12.61
C LYS A 264 -2.10 -5.63 -14.09
N GLY A 265 -0.95 -5.62 -14.78
CA GLY A 265 -0.58 -6.42 -15.95
C GLY A 265 -1.45 -6.32 -17.22
N ILE A 266 -2.75 -6.60 -17.14
CA ILE A 266 -3.66 -6.74 -18.28
C ILE A 266 -3.77 -5.41 -19.02
N ASN A 267 -3.82 -4.24 -18.37
CA ASN A 267 -3.96 -2.95 -19.08
C ASN A 267 -2.68 -2.45 -19.75
N ARG A 268 -1.50 -2.88 -19.29
CA ARG A 268 -0.22 -2.36 -19.78
C ARG A 268 0.10 -2.80 -21.20
N GLY A 269 -0.24 -4.05 -21.54
CA GLY A 269 0.02 -4.61 -22.87
C GLY A 269 -0.78 -3.94 -24.01
N TRP A 270 -1.92 -3.32 -23.71
CA TRP A 270 -2.79 -2.68 -24.71
C TRP A 270 -2.53 -1.18 -24.86
N LEU A 271 -1.81 -0.57 -23.92
CA LEU A 271 -1.37 0.82 -23.98
C LEU A 271 -0.06 1.00 -24.74
N GLY A 272 0.76 -0.06 -24.82
CA GLY A 272 2.05 -0.01 -25.50
C GLY A 272 1.90 0.02 -27.01
N ALA A 273 2.65 0.89 -27.68
CA ALA A 273 2.99 0.69 -29.08
C ALA A 273 3.77 -0.64 -29.21
N PRO A 274 3.54 -1.43 -30.27
CA PRO A 274 4.42 -2.55 -30.58
C PRO A 274 5.81 -1.99 -30.84
N THR A 275 6.81 -2.52 -30.15
CA THR A 275 8.21 -2.10 -30.33
C THR A 275 9.02 -3.29 -30.83
N PRO A 276 8.80 -3.75 -32.08
CA PRO A 276 9.40 -4.98 -32.58
C PRO A 276 10.93 -4.90 -32.60
N VAL A 277 11.51 -3.75 -32.94
CA VAL A 277 12.98 -3.61 -32.97
C VAL A 277 13.54 -3.62 -31.55
N LEU A 278 12.95 -2.83 -30.64
CA LEU A 278 13.38 -2.79 -29.25
C LEU A 278 13.23 -4.15 -28.56
N ASP A 279 12.15 -4.90 -28.81
CA ASP A 279 11.90 -6.20 -28.18
C ASP A 279 12.91 -7.28 -28.63
N THR A 280 13.53 -7.13 -29.81
CA THR A 280 14.59 -8.04 -30.27
C THR A 280 15.95 -7.77 -29.63
N ILE A 281 16.26 -6.49 -29.37
CA ILE A 281 17.59 -6.04 -28.93
C ILE A 281 17.66 -5.85 -27.42
N ALA A 282 16.55 -5.49 -26.78
CA ALA A 282 16.48 -5.26 -25.34
C ALA A 282 15.82 -6.42 -24.59
N GLN A 283 16.19 -6.59 -23.33
CA GLN A 283 15.52 -7.48 -22.41
C GLN A 283 14.47 -6.72 -21.58
N ASP A 284 13.22 -7.17 -21.63
CA ASP A 284 12.14 -6.63 -20.80
C ASP A 284 12.27 -7.12 -19.34
N ILE A 285 12.79 -6.24 -18.48
CA ILE A 285 12.93 -6.50 -17.04
C ILE A 285 11.55 -6.50 -16.38
N THR A 286 10.63 -5.62 -16.80
CA THR A 286 9.25 -5.57 -16.27
C THR A 286 8.49 -6.87 -16.50
N LYS A 287 8.60 -7.48 -17.68
CA LYS A 287 8.01 -8.80 -17.98
C LYS A 287 8.66 -9.91 -17.16
N THR A 288 9.97 -9.81 -16.91
CA THR A 288 10.68 -10.76 -16.06
C THR A 288 10.23 -10.64 -14.60
N ALA A 289 10.05 -9.42 -14.09
CA ALA A 289 9.51 -9.15 -12.75
C ALA A 289 8.11 -9.74 -12.57
N ALA A 290 7.24 -9.58 -13.58
CA ALA A 290 5.88 -10.12 -13.55
C ALA A 290 5.84 -11.66 -13.51
N LYS A 291 6.80 -12.33 -14.14
CA LYS A 291 6.84 -13.81 -14.20
C LYS A 291 7.54 -14.46 -13.01
N LYS A 292 8.73 -13.96 -12.65
CA LYS A 292 9.63 -14.60 -11.68
C LYS A 292 9.64 -13.90 -10.32
N GLY A 293 9.18 -12.66 -10.26
CA GLY A 293 9.44 -11.77 -9.13
C GLY A 293 10.91 -11.36 -9.05
N PHE A 294 11.16 -10.25 -8.37
CA PHE A 294 12.51 -9.86 -7.95
C PHE A 294 12.55 -9.67 -6.43
N GLY A 295 13.73 -9.83 -5.84
CA GLY A 295 13.97 -9.56 -4.42
C GLY A 295 13.79 -8.08 -4.07
N ASP A 296 13.72 -7.79 -2.78
CA ASP A 296 13.72 -6.40 -2.27
C ASP A 296 15.12 -5.78 -2.36
N PHE A 297 15.15 -4.44 -2.39
CA PHE A 297 16.38 -3.66 -2.42
C PHE A 297 16.64 -3.05 -1.05
N LEU A 298 17.62 -3.61 -0.34
CA LEU A 298 17.91 -3.26 1.05
C LEU A 298 19.06 -2.24 1.13
N GLY A 299 18.95 -1.30 2.08
CA GLY A 299 20.06 -0.44 2.52
C GLY A 299 20.39 0.77 1.65
N ARG A 300 19.67 1.03 0.55
CA ARG A 300 19.89 2.18 -0.35
C ARG A 300 18.57 2.80 -0.86
N GLU A 301 17.59 2.90 0.02
CA GLU A 301 16.26 3.43 -0.30
C GLU A 301 16.30 4.91 -0.70
N ASP A 302 17.25 5.67 -0.16
CA ASP A 302 17.55 7.06 -0.50
C ASP A 302 17.89 7.21 -1.98
N VAL A 303 18.84 6.40 -2.49
CA VAL A 303 19.24 6.40 -3.91
C VAL A 303 18.05 6.01 -4.78
N TYR A 304 17.27 5.01 -4.38
CA TYR A 304 16.06 4.62 -5.12
C TYR A 304 15.06 5.78 -5.21
N LYS A 305 14.79 6.46 -4.10
CA LYS A 305 13.87 7.61 -4.06
C LYS A 305 14.34 8.75 -4.96
N GLU A 306 15.64 9.04 -4.98
CA GLU A 306 16.22 10.04 -5.86
C GLU A 306 16.07 9.67 -7.35
N VAL A 307 16.41 8.43 -7.72
CA VAL A 307 16.25 7.94 -9.10
C VAL A 307 14.79 8.04 -9.54
N VAL A 308 13.86 7.59 -8.71
CA VAL A 308 12.42 7.65 -9.00
C VAL A 308 11.94 9.10 -9.12
N SER A 309 12.44 10.00 -8.27
CA SER A 309 12.12 11.43 -8.33
C SER A 309 12.52 12.03 -9.67
N ILE A 310 13.78 11.85 -10.09
CA ILE A 310 14.30 12.37 -11.35
C ILE A 310 13.55 11.79 -12.56
N LEU A 311 13.32 10.47 -12.56
CA LEU A 311 12.57 9.80 -13.65
C LEU A 311 11.11 10.28 -13.74
N SER A 312 10.54 10.79 -12.64
CA SER A 312 9.16 11.28 -12.58
C SER A 312 9.01 12.74 -13.00
N GLU A 313 10.11 13.48 -13.17
CA GLU A 313 10.07 14.88 -13.60
C GLU A 313 9.50 15.04 -15.00
N GLN A 314 8.96 16.21 -15.34
CA GLN A 314 8.42 16.42 -16.69
C GLN A 314 9.53 16.59 -17.75
N LYS A 315 10.69 17.16 -17.38
CA LYS A 315 11.86 17.42 -18.23
C LYS A 315 13.09 16.73 -17.62
N ASN A 316 14.12 16.47 -18.42
CA ASN A 316 15.42 15.94 -17.96
C ASN A 316 15.37 14.61 -17.17
N ARG A 317 14.57 13.65 -17.63
CA ARG A 317 14.34 12.35 -16.97
C ARG A 317 15.51 11.35 -17.10
N SER A 318 16.74 11.81 -17.27
CA SER A 318 17.90 10.95 -17.53
C SER A 318 18.75 10.81 -16.29
N VAL A 319 19.00 9.57 -15.87
CA VAL A 319 19.79 9.26 -14.66
C VAL A 319 21.04 8.48 -15.04
N ILE A 320 22.19 8.91 -14.52
CA ILE A 320 23.47 8.20 -14.66
C ILE A 320 23.85 7.58 -13.32
N LEU A 321 23.89 6.24 -13.27
CA LEU A 321 24.30 5.50 -12.08
C LEU A 321 25.83 5.27 -12.06
N ALA A 322 26.56 6.14 -11.36
CA ALA A 322 28.00 6.01 -11.15
C ALA A 322 28.33 5.06 -9.97
N GLY A 323 29.44 4.34 -10.04
CA GLY A 323 29.89 3.44 -8.97
C GLY A 323 30.67 2.21 -9.46
N PRO A 324 31.34 1.48 -8.56
CA PRO A 324 32.18 0.33 -8.92
C PRO A 324 31.37 -0.84 -9.48
N PRO A 325 32.00 -1.76 -10.26
CA PRO A 325 31.35 -2.99 -10.69
C PRO A 325 30.91 -3.81 -9.48
N GLY A 326 29.75 -4.48 -9.57
CA GLY A 326 29.19 -5.22 -8.44
C GLY A 326 28.46 -4.38 -7.40
N ALA A 327 28.42 -3.04 -7.53
CA ALA A 327 27.69 -2.17 -6.60
C ALA A 327 26.15 -2.34 -6.62
N GLY A 328 25.58 -3.27 -7.39
CA GLY A 328 24.14 -3.53 -7.39
C GLY A 328 23.30 -2.55 -8.23
N LYS A 329 23.89 -1.85 -9.21
CA LYS A 329 23.16 -0.93 -10.12
C LYS A 329 22.00 -1.63 -10.83
N THR A 330 22.22 -2.86 -11.29
CA THR A 330 21.19 -3.70 -11.92
C THR A 330 20.10 -4.11 -10.94
N ALA A 331 20.43 -4.29 -9.65
CA ALA A 331 19.45 -4.64 -8.63
C ALA A 331 18.45 -3.48 -8.40
N LEU A 332 18.92 -2.23 -8.45
CA LEU A 332 18.06 -1.05 -8.39
C LEU A 332 17.03 -1.04 -9.55
N LEU A 333 17.47 -1.32 -10.79
CA LEU A 333 16.56 -1.38 -11.94
C LEU A 333 15.54 -2.54 -11.83
N ARG A 334 15.97 -3.70 -11.32
CA ARG A 334 15.06 -4.83 -11.04
C ARG A 334 14.04 -4.49 -9.96
N PHE A 335 14.46 -3.76 -8.93
CA PHE A 335 13.56 -3.28 -7.89
C PHE A 335 12.56 -2.25 -8.42
N LEU A 336 13.00 -1.30 -9.26
CA LEU A 336 12.08 -0.39 -9.95
C LEU A 336 11.06 -1.16 -10.80
N ALA A 337 11.50 -2.16 -11.57
CA ALA A 337 10.61 -2.99 -12.36
C ALA A 337 9.61 -3.78 -11.48
N LYS A 338 10.06 -4.29 -10.32
CA LYS A 338 9.18 -4.90 -9.32
C LYS A 338 8.13 -3.92 -8.83
N GLN A 339 8.53 -2.72 -8.42
CA GLN A 339 7.64 -1.66 -7.91
C GLN A 339 6.62 -1.22 -8.95
N ILE A 340 7.05 -1.13 -10.21
CA ILE A 340 6.15 -0.92 -11.33
C ILE A 340 5.16 -2.09 -11.42
N VAL A 341 5.60 -3.35 -11.47
CA VAL A 341 4.70 -4.52 -11.55
C VAL A 341 3.75 -4.66 -10.35
N THR A 342 4.22 -4.37 -9.13
CA THR A 342 3.41 -4.46 -7.93
C THR A 342 2.40 -3.32 -7.82
N GLY A 343 2.59 -2.23 -8.57
CA GLY A 343 1.72 -1.05 -8.58
C GLY A 343 2.04 -0.03 -7.49
N ASP A 344 3.27 -0.09 -6.96
CA ASP A 344 3.78 0.77 -5.89
C ASP A 344 4.65 1.94 -6.43
N ALA A 345 4.92 1.95 -7.74
CA ALA A 345 5.63 3.05 -8.40
C ALA A 345 4.74 4.31 -8.54
N PRO A 346 5.33 5.53 -8.61
CA PRO A 346 4.56 6.76 -8.87
C PRO A 346 3.75 6.68 -10.17
N GLU A 347 2.64 7.42 -10.22
CA GLU A 347 1.70 7.43 -11.36
C GLU A 347 2.39 7.70 -12.71
N SER A 348 3.41 8.57 -12.73
CA SER A 348 4.25 8.88 -13.90
C SER A 348 4.96 7.66 -14.50
N LEU A 349 5.35 6.70 -13.65
CA LEU A 349 6.12 5.50 -14.02
C LEU A 349 5.27 4.23 -14.00
N ALA A 350 4.09 4.24 -13.39
CA ALA A 350 3.23 3.08 -13.19
C ALA A 350 2.84 2.37 -14.51
N THR A 351 2.75 3.11 -15.62
CA THR A 351 2.40 2.55 -16.95
C THR A 351 3.61 2.26 -17.83
N LYS A 352 4.84 2.53 -17.36
CA LYS A 352 6.06 2.44 -18.17
C LYS A 352 6.68 1.04 -18.10
N ARG A 353 7.47 0.68 -19.12
CA ARG A 353 8.26 -0.56 -19.16
C ARG A 353 9.72 -0.27 -18.83
N VAL A 354 10.40 -1.22 -18.19
CA VAL A 354 11.84 -1.15 -17.94
C VAL A 354 12.53 -2.11 -18.91
N MET A 355 13.20 -1.55 -19.92
CA MET A 355 13.91 -2.28 -20.97
C MET A 355 15.41 -2.14 -20.75
N LEU A 356 16.13 -3.26 -20.73
CA LEU A 356 17.59 -3.29 -20.66
C LEU A 356 18.15 -3.47 -22.06
N LEU A 357 18.73 -2.42 -22.63
CA LEU A 357 19.34 -2.48 -23.94
C LEU A 357 20.64 -3.28 -23.89
N ASP A 358 20.75 -4.32 -24.72
CA ASP A 358 21.95 -5.12 -24.89
C ASP A 358 22.65 -4.71 -26.19
N LEU A 359 23.77 -3.99 -26.07
CA LEU A 359 24.55 -3.55 -27.23
C LEU A 359 25.10 -4.73 -28.03
N SER A 360 25.35 -5.89 -27.40
CA SER A 360 25.83 -7.08 -28.09
C SER A 360 24.81 -7.64 -29.07
N ARG A 361 23.51 -7.41 -28.85
CA ARG A 361 22.42 -7.81 -29.77
C ARG A 361 22.17 -6.82 -30.90
N LEU A 362 22.75 -5.63 -30.79
CA LEU A 362 22.59 -4.56 -31.78
C LEU A 362 23.55 -4.73 -32.96
N LEU A 363 24.76 -5.26 -32.70
CA LEU A 363 25.86 -5.44 -33.66
C LEU A 363 25.65 -6.50 -34.77
N PRO A 364 24.93 -7.62 -34.58
CA PRO A 364 24.81 -8.66 -35.60
C PRO A 364 24.17 -8.14 -36.90
N GLY A 365 24.81 -8.42 -38.03
CA GLY A 365 24.33 -8.07 -39.37
C GLY A 365 24.66 -6.65 -39.84
N MET A 366 25.44 -5.89 -39.06
CA MET A 366 25.84 -4.52 -39.42
C MET A 366 27.27 -4.49 -39.95
N GLN A 367 27.43 -3.96 -41.16
CA GLN A 367 28.73 -3.83 -41.81
C GLN A 367 29.24 -2.39 -41.80
N THR A 368 28.34 -1.40 -41.69
CA THR A 368 28.70 0.02 -41.71
C THR A 368 28.25 0.77 -40.46
N GLN A 369 28.95 1.85 -40.12
CA GLN A 369 28.54 2.78 -39.05
C GLN A 369 27.19 3.45 -39.35
N GLY A 370 26.82 3.58 -40.63
CA GLY A 370 25.53 4.11 -41.07
C GLY A 370 24.37 3.20 -40.68
N ASP A 371 24.52 1.88 -40.83
CA ASP A 371 23.51 0.90 -40.44
C ASP A 371 23.26 0.93 -38.93
N LEU A 372 24.33 1.07 -38.14
CA LEU A 372 24.27 1.23 -36.69
C LEU A 372 23.46 2.47 -36.29
N ALA A 373 23.77 3.61 -36.89
CA ALA A 373 23.07 4.85 -36.63
C ALA A 373 21.58 4.77 -37.01
N ASN A 374 21.27 4.17 -38.16
CA ASN A 374 19.89 3.98 -38.61
C ASN A 374 19.08 3.12 -37.64
N ARG A 375 19.64 2.02 -37.12
CA ARG A 375 18.92 1.16 -36.18
C ARG A 375 18.76 1.79 -34.80
N ILE A 376 19.76 2.54 -34.33
CA ILE A 376 19.62 3.36 -33.12
C ILE A 376 18.49 4.37 -33.31
N LYS A 377 18.43 5.03 -34.47
CA LYS A 377 17.34 5.96 -34.80
C LYS A 377 15.98 5.26 -34.77
N THR A 378 15.84 4.09 -35.38
CA THR A 378 14.59 3.30 -35.32
C THR A 378 14.20 2.94 -33.88
N ILE A 379 15.17 2.59 -33.02
CA ILE A 379 14.90 2.33 -31.61
C ILE A 379 14.36 3.60 -30.92
N PHE A 380 14.94 4.77 -31.18
CA PHE A 380 14.46 6.04 -30.64
C PHE A 380 13.07 6.45 -31.19
N GLU A 381 12.70 6.03 -32.40
CA GLU A 381 11.36 6.23 -32.95
C GLU A 381 10.30 5.33 -32.27
N GLU A 382 10.70 4.20 -31.67
CA GLU A 382 9.84 3.28 -30.93
C GLU A 382 9.64 3.67 -29.43
N ILE A 383 10.37 4.66 -28.90
CA ILE A 383 10.37 5.10 -27.48
C ILE A 383 9.59 6.40 -27.32
#